data_AF-A0A1M6AZ48-F1
#
_entry.id   AF-A0A1M6AZ48-F1
#
_cell.length_a   1.000
_cell.length_b   1.000
_cell.length_c   1.000
_cell.angle_alpha   90.00
_cell.angle_beta   90.00
_cell.angle_gamma   90.00
#
_symmetry.space_group_name_H-M   'P 1'
#
loop_
_entity.id
_entity.type
_entity.pdbx_description
1 polymer ?
#
loop_
_entity_poly.entity_id
_entity_poly.type
_entity_poly.pdbx_seq_one_letter_code
_entity_poly.pdbx_strand_id
1 'polypeptide(L)' 'MENTLKNLRQLIRLYRLKKGYSQEVMGELLGISQSAYANIENGKNKITVDKLLEIMRLLDKISFWV' A
#
# COMPACT_ATOMS: atom_id res chain seq x y z
N MET A 1 -3.01 -6.69 -17.91
CA MET A 1 -2.11 -6.03 -16.92
C MET A 1 -2.84 -4.95 -16.12
N GLU A 2 -3.61 -4.05 -16.75
CA GLU A 2 -4.44 -3.03 -16.07
C GLU A 2 -5.31 -3.60 -14.94
N ASN A 3 -6.04 -4.70 -15.21
CA ASN A 3 -6.89 -5.38 -14.24
C ASN A 3 -6.11 -5.95 -13.05
N THR A 4 -4.91 -6.48 -13.27
CA THR A 4 -4.05 -7.03 -12.21
C THR A 4 -3.62 -5.93 -11.23
N LEU A 5 -3.20 -4.77 -11.75
CA LEU A 5 -2.81 -3.63 -10.92
C LEU A 5 -3.99 -3.03 -10.15
N LYS A 6 -5.18 -3.00 -10.77
CA LYS A 6 -6.41 -2.58 -10.09
C LYS A 6 -6.74 -3.50 -8.91
N ASN A 7 -6.64 -4.82 -9.12
CA ASN A 7 -6.88 -5.81 -8.06
C ASN A 7 -5.85 -5.68 -6.92
N LEU A 8 -4.57 -5.47 -7.24
CA LEU A 8 -3.52 -5.25 -6.25
C LEU A 8 -3.81 -4.03 -5.35
N ARG A 9 -4.20 -2.89 -5.95
CA ARG A 9 -4.54 -1.68 -5.19
C ARG A 9 -5.74 -1.88 -4.27
N GLN A 10 -6.75 -2.63 -4.73
CA GLN A 10 -7.89 -3.00 -3.89
C GLN A 10 -7.48 -3.88 -2.71
N LEU A 11 -6.56 -4.82 -2.91
CA LEU A 11 -6.03 -5.65 -1.83
C LEU A 11 -5.25 -4.82 -0.80
N ILE A 12 -4.38 -3.91 -1.24
CA ILE A 12 -3.67 -2.97 -0.35
C ILE A 12 -4.67 -2.21 0.52
N ARG A 13 -5.69 -1.61 -0.10
CA ARG A 13 -6.74 -0.89 0.61
C ARG A 13 -7.48 -1.78 1.61
N LEU A 14 -7.86 -2.99 1.19
CA LEU A 14 -8.56 -3.94 2.05
C LEU A 14 -7.73 -4.33 3.27
N TYR A 15 -6.46 -4.64 3.11
CA TYR A 15 -5.58 -5.02 4.22
C TYR A 15 -5.27 -3.84 5.15
N ARG A 16 -5.08 -2.64 4.59
CA ARG A 16 -4.95 -1.42 5.37
C ARG A 16 -6.16 -1.22 6.29
N LEU A 17 -7.37 -1.35 5.74
CA LEU A 17 -8.61 -1.23 6.51
C LEU A 17 -8.76 -2.33 7.56
N LYS A 18 -8.36 -3.57 7.25
CA LYS A 18 -8.32 -4.68 8.25
C LYS A 18 -7.37 -4.40 9.41
N LYS A 19 -6.30 -3.63 9.19
CA LYS A 19 -5.38 -3.16 10.22
C LYS A 19 -5.87 -1.94 10.99
N GLY A 20 -7.00 -1.33 10.58
CA GLY A 20 -7.50 -0.09 11.17
C GLY A 20 -6.69 1.15 10.78
N TYR A 21 -5.82 1.06 9.77
CA TYR A 21 -4.96 2.17 9.38
C TYR A 21 -5.70 3.15 8.47
N SER A 22 -5.60 4.45 8.78
CA SER A 22 -6.00 5.51 7.86
C SER A 22 -4.97 5.68 6.74
N GLN A 23 -5.30 6.46 5.71
CA GLN A 23 -4.31 6.82 4.67
C GLN A 23 -3.22 7.74 5.22
N GLU A 24 -3.53 8.51 6.27
CA GLU A 24 -2.58 9.36 6.98
C GLU A 24 -1.57 8.51 7.74
N VAL A 25 -2.03 7.53 8.53
CA VAL A 25 -1.17 6.57 9.23
C VAL A 25 -0.24 5.84 8.27
N MET A 26 -0.73 5.41 7.11
CA MET A 26 0.14 4.78 6.10
C MET A 26 1.15 5.74 5.51
N GLY A 27 0.78 7.02 5.32
CA GLY A 27 1.71 8.05 4.89
C GLY A 27 2.86 8.21 5.89
N GLU A 28 2.51 8.36 7.18
CA GLU A 28 3.47 8.47 8.27
C GLU A 28 4.42 7.27 8.35
N LEU A 29 3.88 6.04 8.33
CA LEU A 29 4.67 4.80 8.39
C LEU A 29 5.61 4.62 7.19
N LEU A 30 5.27 5.21 6.03
CA LEU A 30 6.07 5.13 4.80
C LEU A 30 6.96 6.37 4.58
N GLY A 31 6.89 7.37 5.46
CA GLY A 31 7.59 8.65 5.32
C GLY A 31 7.13 9.46 4.11
N ILE A 32 5.86 9.38 3.72
CA ILE A 32 5.26 10.11 2.59
C ILE A 32 4.00 10.87 3.03
N SER A 33 3.53 11.81 2.22
CA SER A 33 2.26 12.48 2.53
C SER A 33 1.05 11.53 2.43
N GLN A 34 0.00 11.83 3.18
CA GLN A 34 -1.30 11.15 3.07
C GLN A 34 -1.83 11.15 1.62
N SER A 35 -1.68 12.27 0.91
CA SER A 35 -2.08 12.40 -0.49
C SER A 35 -1.24 11.53 -1.44
N ALA A 36 0.07 11.39 -1.19
CA ALA A 36 0.93 10.50 -1.95
C ALA A 36 0.50 9.03 -1.79
N TYR A 37 0.18 8.61 -0.57
CA TYR A 37 -0.36 7.28 -0.32
C TYR A 37 -1.74 7.08 -0.97
N ALA A 38 -2.64 8.06 -0.88
CA ALA A 38 -3.94 8.01 -1.55
C ALA A 38 -3.81 7.87 -3.08
N ASN A 39 -2.82 8.52 -3.69
CA ASN A 39 -2.54 8.38 -5.12
C ASN A 39 -2.08 6.97 -5.50
N ILE A 40 -1.40 6.26 -4.59
CA ILE A 40 -1.03 4.85 -4.79
C ILE A 40 -2.28 3.97 -4.84
N GLU A 41 -3.18 4.08 -3.86
CA GLU A 41 -4.42 3.28 -3.83
C GLU A 41 -5.34 3.57 -5.02
N ASN A 42 -5.34 4.81 -5.52
CA ASN A 42 -6.15 5.23 -6.65
C ASN A 42 -5.46 4.99 -8.01
N GLY A 43 -4.19 4.56 -8.03
CA GLY A 43 -3.44 4.30 -9.26
C GLY A 43 -3.05 5.56 -10.05
N LYS A 44 -3.07 6.73 -9.40
CA LYS A 44 -2.61 8.00 -10.01
C LYS A 44 -1.09 8.05 -10.12
N ASN A 45 -0.39 7.36 -9.21
CA ASN A 45 1.06 7.20 -9.25
C ASN A 45 1.44 5.76 -9.62
N LYS A 46 2.50 5.61 -10.41
CA LYS A 46 3.12 4.30 -10.66
C LYS A 46 3.78 3.84 -9.36
N ILE A 47 3.37 2.68 -8.85
CA ILE A 47 4.00 2.07 -7.67
C ILE A 47 5.27 1.34 -8.10
N THR A 48 6.38 1.61 -7.42
CA THR A 48 7.62 0.85 -7.60
C THR A 48 7.54 -0.47 -6.84
N VAL A 49 8.37 -1.45 -7.23
CA VAL A 49 8.43 -2.75 -6.53
C VAL A 49 8.86 -2.56 -5.07
N ASP A 50 9.87 -1.74 -4.80
CA ASP A 50 10.35 -1.50 -3.43
C ASP A 50 9.26 -0.92 -2.53
N LYS A 51 8.52 0.08 -3.03
CA LYS A 51 7.43 0.69 -2.26
C LYS A 51 6.28 -0.30 -2.02
N LEU A 52 6.01 -1.17 -2.99
CA LEU A 52 5.04 -2.26 -2.81
C LEU A 52 5.50 -3.23 -1.71
N LEU A 53 6.78 -3.61 -1.68
CA LEU A 53 7.33 -4.49 -0.64
C LEU A 53 7.24 -3.86 0.74
N GLU A 54 7.56 -2.56 0.87
CA GLU A 54 7.38 -1.82 2.13
C GLU A 54 5.92 -1.83 2.61
N ILE A 55 4.97 -1.50 1.73
CA ILE A 55 3.54 -1.54 2.04
C ILE A 55 3.14 -2.95 2.50
N MET A 56 3.57 -3.98 1.77
CA MET A 56 3.23 -5.36 2.11
C MET A 56 3.85 -5.82 3.45
N ARG A 57 5.02 -5.32 3.83
CA ARG A 57 5.61 -5.56 5.17
C ARG A 57 4.76 -4.90 6.26
N LEU A 58 4.38 -3.64 6.10
CA LEU A 58 3.54 -2.92 7.07
C LEU A 58 2.15 -3.56 7.25
N LEU A 59 1.65 -4.23 6.21
CA LEU A 59 0.37 -4.93 6.23
C LEU A 59 0.47 -6.40 6.67
N ASP A 60 1.64 -6.84 7.14
CA ASP A 60 1.95 -8.23 7.50
C ASP A 60 1.61 -9.23 6.39
N LYS A 61 1.84 -8.83 5.14
CA LYS A 61 1.67 -9.67 3.94
C LYS A 61 2.96 -10.24 3.40
N ILE A 62 4.10 -9.76 3.90
CA ILE A 62 5.40 -10.40 3.71
C ILE A 62 5.86 -10.84 5.09
N SER A 63 5.65 -12.12 5.39
CA SER A 63 6.39 -12.83 6.42
C SER A 63 7.26 -13.84 5.68
N PHE A 64 8.53 -13.50 5.51
CA PHE A 64 9.56 -14.46 5.13
C PHE A 64 10.60 -14.41 6.25
N TRP A 65 10.75 -15.55 6.91
CA TRP A 65 11.67 -15.78 8.01
C TRP A 65 13.07 -15.26 7.68
N VAL A 66 13.59 -14.44 8.57
CA VAL A 66 15.02 -14.42 8.91
C VAL A 66 15.11 -14.82 10.37
#